data_AF-A0A399HP85-F1
#
_entry.id   AF-A0A399HP85-F1
#
_cell.length_a   1.000
_cell.length_b   1.000
_cell.length_c   1.000
_cell.angle_alpha   90.00
_cell.angle_beta   90.00
_cell.angle_gamma   90.00
#
_symmetry.space_group_name_H-M   'P 1'
#
loop_
_entity.id
_entity.type
_entity.pdbx_description
1 polymer ?
#
loop_
_entity_poly.entity_id
_entity_poly.type
_entity_poly.pdbx_seq_one_letter_code
_entity_poly.pdbx_strand_id
1 'polypeptide(L)'
;MSVPRNPSPTRKDTAITDKKQLAGYNITVDKGVALPEALAGFVKTLQRAREQESSPHARAIIDTRRAASVENEITARKMMEEHILFRGEGYPGGVKGLTLKDQVNLVKDYLPTPPRVTVPELWGSLARPQPDSCIGYITATEATAHTPAFAMPFTREEDDMADWYNVVHNADTHFPFLTAQWKAAIFGENQIHASLQAARDGALIVNYMHHFYTLAYPNRDPTQLETCHFSMTTEGYTIILWIHWREVDPEDGEVYYRMEEVEMARMGKLDDLLDMRRMLHNYLDFAFGERLGSIKEALPAFWLNRPKRRVKMTKSQSSTTTSGSELRFDLPITPSSSVGEGLNSKAVSTKRIKRKLTDV
;
A
#
# COMPACT_ATOMS: atom_id res chain seq x y z
N MET A 1 -6.79 -13.46 48.81
CA MET A 1 -5.55 -13.68 48.03
C MET A 1 -5.69 -12.90 46.73
N SER A 2 -4.90 -11.84 46.54
CA SER A 2 -4.91 -11.02 45.33
C SER A 2 -4.17 -11.74 44.21
N VAL A 3 -4.85 -12.01 43.11
CA VAL A 3 -4.25 -12.56 41.89
C VAL A 3 -3.22 -11.54 41.37
N PRO A 4 -1.94 -11.92 41.19
CA PRO A 4 -0.95 -11.00 40.64
C PRO A 4 -1.29 -10.73 39.18
N ARG A 5 -1.39 -9.44 38.82
CA ARG A 5 -1.49 -9.01 37.42
C ARG A 5 -0.17 -9.36 36.73
N ASN A 6 -0.22 -10.16 35.67
CA ASN A 6 0.91 -10.31 34.77
C ASN A 6 1.32 -8.92 34.25
N PRO A 7 2.61 -8.55 34.30
CA PRO A 7 3.06 -7.30 33.73
C PRO A 7 2.75 -7.30 32.23
N SER A 8 2.17 -6.22 31.72
CA SER A 8 2.03 -6.03 30.27
C SER A 8 3.41 -6.14 29.61
N PRO A 9 3.53 -6.83 28.47
CA PRO A 9 4.79 -6.90 27.75
C PRO A 9 5.33 -5.48 27.54
N THR A 10 6.56 -5.24 27.96
CA THR A 10 7.20 -3.95 27.79
C THR A 10 7.41 -3.68 26.30
N ARG A 11 7.06 -2.49 25.81
CA ARG A 11 7.16 -2.10 24.39
C ARG A 11 8.56 -2.29 23.74
N LYS A 12 9.62 -2.43 24.54
CA LYS A 12 10.96 -2.75 24.04
C LYS A 12 11.08 -4.21 23.56
N ASP A 13 10.27 -5.10 24.11
CA ASP A 13 10.30 -6.53 23.76
C ASP A 13 9.63 -6.79 22.40
N THR A 14 8.71 -5.93 21.97
CA THR A 14 8.01 -6.08 20.69
C THR A 14 8.94 -5.80 19.51
N ALA A 15 9.72 -4.71 19.51
CA ALA A 15 10.63 -4.40 18.39
C ALA A 15 11.75 -5.45 18.21
N ILE A 16 12.29 -5.99 19.32
CA ILE A 16 13.29 -7.06 19.25
C ILE A 16 12.67 -8.34 18.69
N THR A 17 11.45 -8.68 19.14
CA THR A 17 10.71 -9.84 18.64
C THR A 17 10.39 -9.69 17.16
N ASP A 18 9.92 -8.53 16.74
CA ASP A 18 9.63 -8.20 15.35
C ASP A 18 10.89 -8.30 14.49
N LYS A 19 12.02 -7.75 14.95
CA LYS A 19 13.30 -7.86 14.22
C LYS A 19 13.76 -9.31 14.05
N LYS A 20 13.62 -10.14 15.09
CA LYS A 20 13.97 -11.57 15.02
C LYS A 20 13.00 -12.33 14.10
N GLN A 21 11.71 -12.00 14.16
CA GLN A 21 10.71 -12.55 13.26
C GLN A 21 11.07 -12.22 11.81
N LEU A 22 11.28 -10.95 11.46
CA LEU A 22 11.66 -10.55 10.09
C LEU A 22 12.93 -11.28 9.62
N ALA A 23 13.96 -11.33 10.46
CA ALA A 23 15.19 -12.07 10.14
C ALA A 23 14.94 -13.57 9.91
N GLY A 24 14.04 -14.20 10.67
CA GLY A 24 13.64 -15.59 10.45
C GLY A 24 12.95 -15.83 9.10
N TYR A 25 12.31 -14.79 8.55
CA TYR A 25 11.70 -14.79 7.21
C TYR A 25 12.64 -14.29 6.11
N ASN A 26 13.96 -14.19 6.38
CA ASN A 26 14.96 -13.62 5.49
C ASN A 26 14.65 -12.17 5.04
N ILE A 27 13.89 -11.43 5.84
CA ILE A 27 13.66 -9.99 5.65
C ILE A 27 14.71 -9.26 6.48
N THR A 28 15.60 -8.54 5.80
CA THR A 28 16.71 -7.81 6.42
C THR A 28 16.51 -6.32 6.33
N VAL A 29 16.95 -5.61 7.37
CA VAL A 29 16.80 -4.16 7.50
C VAL A 29 18.16 -3.57 7.83
N ASP A 30 18.64 -2.71 6.93
CA ASP A 30 19.83 -1.87 7.07
C ASP A 30 21.04 -2.66 7.56
N LYS A 31 21.46 -3.63 6.75
CA LYS A 31 22.60 -4.51 7.03
C LYS A 31 23.89 -4.00 6.39
N GLY A 32 23.84 -2.89 5.66
CA GLY A 32 24.96 -2.39 4.87
C GLY A 32 25.27 -3.31 3.68
N VAL A 33 24.26 -4.03 3.18
CA VAL A 33 24.40 -4.85 1.98
C VAL A 33 24.53 -3.92 0.78
N ALA A 34 25.55 -4.13 -0.04
CA ALA A 34 25.76 -3.33 -1.24
C ALA A 34 24.56 -3.49 -2.18
N LEU A 35 24.07 -2.36 -2.71
CA LEU A 35 23.04 -2.40 -3.74
C LEU A 35 23.58 -3.14 -4.97
N PRO A 36 22.77 -4.03 -5.58
CA PRO A 36 23.07 -4.59 -6.88
C PRO A 36 23.36 -3.49 -7.91
N GLU A 37 24.23 -3.75 -8.88
CA GLU A 37 24.73 -2.73 -9.82
C GLU A 37 23.62 -1.93 -10.50
N ALA A 38 22.55 -2.60 -10.95
CA ALA A 38 21.41 -1.95 -11.58
C ALA A 38 20.69 -0.98 -10.63
N LEU A 39 20.50 -1.36 -9.35
CA LEU A 39 19.87 -0.51 -8.35
C LEU A 39 20.80 0.61 -7.88
N ALA A 40 22.10 0.35 -7.75
CA ALA A 40 23.10 1.38 -7.44
C ALA A 40 23.17 2.44 -8.57
N GLY A 41 23.15 2.00 -9.83
CA GLY A 41 23.05 2.87 -11.00
C GLY A 41 21.77 3.70 -10.97
N PHE A 42 20.64 3.06 -10.65
CA PHE A 42 19.34 3.73 -10.53
C PHE A 42 19.32 4.77 -9.40
N VAL A 43 19.80 4.46 -8.19
CA VAL A 43 19.88 5.43 -7.08
C VAL A 43 20.71 6.66 -7.49
N LYS A 44 21.81 6.48 -8.23
CA LYS A 44 22.60 7.59 -8.77
C LYS A 44 21.81 8.46 -9.76
N THR A 45 20.88 7.89 -10.54
CA THR A 45 20.00 8.71 -11.40
C THR A 45 19.02 9.52 -10.57
N LEU A 46 18.50 8.95 -9.48
CA LEU A 46 17.60 9.65 -8.55
C LEU A 46 18.26 10.83 -7.82
N GLN A 47 19.59 10.83 -7.68
CA GLN A 47 20.33 11.93 -7.06
C GLN A 47 20.57 13.13 -7.99
N ARG A 48 20.34 12.97 -9.31
CA ARG A 48 20.65 14.00 -10.30
C ARG A 48 19.86 15.30 -10.06
N ALA A 49 20.51 16.42 -10.37
CA ALA A 49 19.87 17.72 -10.38
C ALA A 49 18.68 17.72 -11.35
N ARG A 50 17.60 18.39 -10.95
CA ARG A 50 16.44 18.65 -11.81
C ARG A 50 16.56 20.07 -12.38
N GLU A 51 16.09 20.26 -13.61
CA GLU A 51 15.97 21.59 -14.21
C GLU A 51 14.86 22.43 -13.56
N GLN A 52 13.87 21.77 -12.97
CA GLN A 52 12.74 22.41 -12.31
C GLN A 52 13.15 23.09 -11.00
N GLU A 53 12.45 24.18 -10.68
CA GLU A 53 12.65 24.90 -9.43
C GLU A 53 12.46 24.00 -8.20
N SER A 54 13.19 24.35 -7.13
CA SER A 54 13.11 23.65 -5.86
C SER A 54 11.69 23.71 -5.28
N SER A 55 11.21 22.56 -4.80
CA SER A 55 9.85 22.46 -4.24
C SER A 55 9.68 23.36 -3.00
N PRO A 56 8.63 24.19 -2.91
CA PRO A 56 8.36 24.99 -1.72
C PRO A 56 8.03 24.12 -0.49
N HIS A 57 7.68 22.85 -0.71
CA HIS A 57 7.34 21.92 0.37
C HIS A 57 8.50 21.65 1.34
N ALA A 58 9.76 21.78 0.91
CA ALA A 58 10.90 21.63 1.83
C ALA A 58 10.85 22.67 2.97
N ARG A 59 10.46 23.92 2.66
CA ARG A 59 10.26 24.95 3.67
C ARG A 59 9.03 24.65 4.54
N ALA A 60 7.92 24.26 3.92
CA ALA A 60 6.69 23.91 4.63
C ALA A 60 6.92 22.78 5.65
N ILE A 61 7.75 21.78 5.33
CA ILE A 61 8.15 20.73 6.28
C ILE A 61 8.82 21.33 7.52
N ILE A 62 9.77 22.25 7.35
CA ILE A 62 10.49 22.88 8.48
C ILE A 62 9.52 23.66 9.37
N ASP A 63 8.61 24.40 8.75
CA ASP A 63 7.68 25.27 9.45
C ASP A 63 6.64 24.44 10.22
N THR A 64 6.13 23.36 9.60
CA THR A 64 5.08 22.51 10.17
C THR A 64 5.61 21.50 11.19
N ARG A 65 6.86 21.02 11.08
CA ARG A 65 7.38 19.92 11.94
C ARG A 65 7.28 20.21 13.44
N ARG A 66 7.47 21.47 13.86
CA ARG A 66 7.47 21.82 15.29
C ARG A 66 6.08 21.62 15.88
N ALA A 67 5.05 22.04 15.14
CA ALA A 67 3.67 21.82 15.52
C ALA A 67 3.32 20.32 15.43
N ALA A 68 3.73 19.62 14.37
CA ALA A 68 3.48 18.18 14.25
C ALA A 68 4.14 17.35 15.38
N SER A 69 5.31 17.77 15.87
CA SER A 69 6.06 17.03 16.90
C SER A 69 5.39 16.95 18.26
N VAL A 70 4.42 17.83 18.56
CA VAL A 70 3.66 17.83 19.83
C VAL A 70 2.31 17.13 19.72
N GLU A 71 1.96 16.68 18.51
CA GLU A 71 0.69 16.03 18.22
C GLU A 71 0.80 14.50 18.28
N ASN A 72 -0.35 13.82 18.28
CA ASN A 72 -0.37 12.37 18.10
C ASN A 72 -0.04 11.96 16.64
N GLU A 73 0.29 10.69 16.42
CA GLU A 73 0.73 10.15 15.13
C GLU A 73 -0.23 10.47 13.97
N ILE A 74 -1.54 10.32 14.18
CA ILE A 74 -2.55 10.55 13.12
C ILE A 74 -2.60 12.04 12.75
N THR A 75 -2.61 12.92 13.74
CA THR A 75 -2.62 14.37 13.51
C THR A 75 -1.30 14.83 12.89
N ALA A 76 -0.16 14.40 13.42
CA ALA A 76 1.17 14.72 12.91
C ALA A 76 1.33 14.27 11.45
N ARG A 77 0.88 13.06 11.11
CA ARG A 77 0.83 12.56 9.72
C ARG A 77 0.03 13.51 8.84
N LYS A 78 -1.22 13.83 9.20
CA LYS A 78 -2.08 14.70 8.39
C LYS A 78 -1.47 16.08 8.12
N MET A 79 -0.73 16.62 9.08
CA MET A 79 -0.05 17.92 8.93
C MET A 79 1.15 17.85 7.98
N MET A 80 1.87 16.73 7.96
CA MET A 80 3.14 16.61 7.24
C MET A 80 3.02 15.91 5.89
N GLU A 81 2.02 15.05 5.72
CA GLU A 81 1.89 14.14 4.57
C GLU A 81 1.83 14.89 3.23
N GLU A 82 1.07 15.98 3.14
CA GLU A 82 0.96 16.76 1.90
C GLU A 82 2.24 17.50 1.53
N HIS A 83 3.15 17.71 2.48
CA HIS A 83 4.44 18.36 2.22
C HIS A 83 5.53 17.32 1.90
N ILE A 84 5.44 16.11 2.47
CA ILE A 84 6.45 15.08 2.29
C ILE A 84 6.13 14.18 1.09
N LEU A 85 4.87 13.74 0.96
CA LEU A 85 4.41 12.82 -0.07
C LEU A 85 3.71 13.55 -1.22
N PHE A 86 3.30 12.77 -2.24
CA PHE A 86 2.57 13.28 -3.40
C PHE A 86 1.08 12.97 -3.26
N ARG A 87 0.24 13.91 -3.67
CA ARG A 87 -1.22 13.73 -3.76
C ARG A 87 -1.64 13.59 -5.22
N GLY A 88 -2.77 12.90 -5.43
CA GLY A 88 -3.37 12.77 -6.76
C GLY A 88 -4.04 14.05 -7.25
N GLU A 89 -4.51 14.03 -8.51
CA GLU A 89 -5.13 15.16 -9.24
C GLU A 89 -6.29 15.85 -8.50
N GLY A 90 -6.94 15.19 -7.55
CA GLY A 90 -7.99 15.78 -6.71
C GLY A 90 -7.52 16.87 -5.73
N TYR A 91 -6.22 17.11 -5.61
CA TYR A 91 -5.64 18.13 -4.75
C TYR A 91 -4.96 19.24 -5.56
N PRO A 92 -4.88 20.49 -5.08
CA PRO A 92 -4.15 21.56 -5.75
C PRO A 92 -2.68 21.17 -6.02
N GLY A 93 -2.27 21.20 -7.28
CA GLY A 93 -0.92 20.77 -7.69
C GLY A 93 -0.71 19.25 -7.67
N GLY A 94 -1.78 18.47 -7.58
CA GLY A 94 -1.76 17.02 -7.56
C GLY A 94 -1.23 16.38 -8.84
N VAL A 95 -0.70 15.16 -8.70
CA VAL A 95 -0.10 14.38 -9.78
C VAL A 95 -1.18 13.59 -10.51
N LYS A 96 -1.24 13.73 -11.84
CA LYS A 96 -2.16 13.00 -12.70
C LYS A 96 -1.89 11.51 -12.66
N GLY A 97 -2.94 10.70 -12.61
CA GLY A 97 -2.83 9.23 -12.57
C GLY A 97 -2.33 8.64 -11.25
N LEU A 98 -2.02 9.47 -10.25
CA LEU A 98 -1.57 9.04 -8.92
C LEU A 98 -2.74 9.00 -7.94
N THR A 99 -2.73 8.03 -7.04
CA THR A 99 -3.60 8.00 -5.86
C THR A 99 -2.77 7.78 -4.60
N LEU A 100 -3.22 8.35 -3.48
CA LEU A 100 -2.66 8.13 -2.15
C LEU A 100 -3.79 7.64 -1.25
N LYS A 101 -3.60 6.47 -0.64
CA LYS A 101 -4.55 5.85 0.27
C LYS A 101 -3.95 5.66 1.66
N ASP A 102 -4.75 5.93 2.67
CA ASP A 102 -4.37 5.78 4.07
C ASP A 102 -4.64 4.36 4.56
N GLN A 103 -3.67 3.76 5.26
CA GLN A 103 -3.85 2.53 6.05
C GLN A 103 -4.45 1.36 5.28
N VAL A 104 -4.05 1.18 4.03
CA VAL A 104 -4.56 0.09 3.18
C VAL A 104 -4.05 -1.26 3.64
N ASN A 105 -4.90 -2.28 3.53
CA ASN A 105 -4.52 -3.66 3.82
C ASN A 105 -3.87 -4.29 2.59
N LEU A 106 -2.64 -4.80 2.69
CA LEU A 106 -2.04 -5.58 1.61
C LEU A 106 -2.46 -7.05 1.67
N VAL A 107 -2.56 -7.70 0.50
CA VAL A 107 -2.96 -9.11 0.36
C VAL A 107 -1.87 -10.03 0.90
N LYS A 108 -2.18 -10.76 1.98
CA LYS A 108 -1.23 -11.62 2.71
C LYS A 108 -0.62 -12.74 1.87
N ASP A 109 -1.25 -13.13 0.77
CA ASP A 109 -0.80 -14.24 -0.07
C ASP A 109 0.57 -13.94 -0.73
N TYR A 110 0.98 -12.66 -0.75
CA TYR A 110 2.28 -12.22 -1.24
C TYR A 110 3.33 -12.05 -0.13
N LEU A 111 3.02 -12.40 1.13
CA LEU A 111 4.05 -12.41 2.18
C LEU A 111 5.17 -13.40 1.83
N PRO A 112 6.43 -13.08 2.16
CA PRO A 112 7.54 -14.02 2.06
C PRO A 112 7.21 -15.37 2.70
N THR A 113 7.45 -16.45 1.96
CA THR A 113 7.40 -17.81 2.48
C THR A 113 8.56 -17.99 3.47
N PRO A 114 8.34 -18.59 4.65
CA PRO A 114 9.43 -18.85 5.57
C PRO A 114 10.44 -19.82 4.92
N PRO A 115 11.76 -19.56 5.03
CA PRO A 115 12.79 -20.43 4.45
C PRO A 115 12.79 -21.83 5.09
N ARG A 116 12.26 -21.96 6.33
CA ARG A 116 12.19 -23.22 7.06
C ARG A 116 10.85 -23.35 7.77
N VAL A 117 10.35 -24.58 7.86
CA VAL A 117 9.08 -24.91 8.53
C VAL A 117 9.06 -24.55 10.03
N THR A 118 10.24 -24.44 10.65
CA THR A 118 10.39 -24.07 12.06
C THR A 118 10.27 -22.57 12.33
N VAL A 119 10.38 -21.71 11.30
CA VAL A 119 10.32 -20.26 11.48
C VAL A 119 8.97 -19.80 12.04
N PRO A 120 7.81 -20.22 11.50
CA PRO A 120 6.52 -19.87 12.09
C PRO A 120 6.30 -20.47 13.49
N GLU A 121 6.92 -21.61 13.81
CA GLU A 121 6.83 -22.22 15.14
C GLU A 121 7.58 -21.39 16.19
N LEU A 122 8.75 -20.86 15.82
CA LEU A 122 9.61 -20.06 16.71
C LEU A 122 9.14 -18.61 16.85
N TRP A 123 8.69 -18.01 15.75
CA TRP A 123 8.46 -16.57 15.65
C TRP A 123 7.02 -16.18 15.29
N GLY A 124 6.14 -17.15 15.02
CA GLY A 124 4.80 -16.90 14.52
C GLY A 124 4.77 -16.44 13.06
N SER A 125 3.56 -16.34 12.51
CA SER A 125 3.36 -15.83 11.15
C SER A 125 3.53 -14.31 11.07
N LEU A 126 4.06 -13.83 9.94
CA LEU A 126 4.11 -12.39 9.65
C LEU A 126 2.71 -11.76 9.73
N ALA A 127 2.62 -10.63 10.43
CA ALA A 127 1.41 -9.82 10.49
C ALA A 127 1.03 -9.30 9.09
N ARG A 128 -0.24 -8.92 8.90
CA ARG A 128 -0.67 -8.28 7.65
C ARG A 128 0.08 -6.96 7.47
N PRO A 129 0.72 -6.73 6.32
CA PRO A 129 1.27 -5.41 6.01
C PRO A 129 0.17 -4.37 5.82
N GLN A 130 0.36 -3.21 6.44
CA GLN A 130 -0.57 -2.10 6.43
C GLN A 130 0.25 -0.80 6.47
N PRO A 131 0.73 -0.32 5.31
CA PRO A 131 1.40 0.96 5.23
C PRO A 131 0.44 2.08 5.66
N ASP A 132 0.93 3.04 6.42
CA ASP A 132 0.13 4.18 6.86
C ASP A 132 -0.29 5.06 5.68
N SER A 133 0.60 5.23 4.70
CA SER A 133 0.31 5.87 3.41
C SER A 133 0.78 4.95 2.29
N CYS A 134 -0.05 4.75 1.27
CA CYS A 134 0.26 3.95 0.11
C CYS A 134 -0.01 4.75 -1.16
N ILE A 135 1.01 4.89 -1.99
CA ILE A 135 0.94 5.57 -3.28
C ILE A 135 1.08 4.53 -4.39
N GLY A 136 0.15 4.60 -5.33
CA GLY A 136 0.15 3.81 -6.55
C GLY A 136 -0.59 4.52 -7.66
N TYR A 137 -0.93 3.76 -8.69
CA TYR A 137 -1.69 4.25 -9.82
C TYR A 137 -3.19 4.23 -9.52
N ILE A 138 -3.90 5.29 -9.90
CA ILE A 138 -5.36 5.40 -9.77
C ILE A 138 -6.07 4.36 -10.65
N THR A 139 -7.18 3.80 -10.16
CA THR A 139 -8.03 2.86 -10.92
C THR A 139 -9.05 3.62 -11.78
N ALA A 140 -9.63 2.96 -12.78
CA ALA A 140 -10.75 3.53 -13.54
C ALA A 140 -11.96 3.85 -12.63
N THR A 141 -12.20 3.02 -11.61
CA THR A 141 -13.29 3.22 -10.63
C THR A 141 -13.13 4.54 -9.88
N GLU A 142 -11.94 4.82 -9.34
CA GLU A 142 -11.69 6.09 -8.66
C GLU A 142 -11.69 7.26 -9.64
N ALA A 143 -10.99 7.15 -10.77
CA ALA A 143 -10.86 8.24 -11.73
C ALA A 143 -12.22 8.73 -12.27
N THR A 144 -13.15 7.80 -12.52
CA THR A 144 -14.49 8.11 -13.05
C THR A 144 -15.49 8.60 -12.00
N ALA A 145 -15.17 8.48 -10.71
CA ALA A 145 -15.98 9.03 -9.62
C ALA A 145 -15.90 10.57 -9.52
N HIS A 146 -14.94 11.19 -10.22
CA HIS A 146 -14.73 12.64 -10.25
C HIS A 146 -15.37 13.31 -11.47
N THR A 147 -15.67 14.61 -11.35
CA THR A 147 -16.23 15.42 -12.46
C THR A 147 -15.46 16.75 -12.57
N PRO A 148 -14.64 16.95 -13.62
CA PRO A 148 -14.33 15.98 -14.69
C PRO A 148 -13.59 14.75 -14.16
N ALA A 149 -13.64 13.64 -14.91
CA ALA A 149 -12.89 12.44 -14.58
C ALA A 149 -11.39 12.72 -14.58
N PHE A 150 -10.67 12.08 -13.66
CA PHE A 150 -9.21 12.21 -13.58
C PHE A 150 -8.50 11.42 -14.68
N ALA A 151 -7.23 11.75 -14.91
CA ALA A 151 -6.40 11.04 -15.87
C ALA A 151 -6.16 9.59 -15.43
N MET A 152 -6.43 8.63 -16.32
CA MET A 152 -6.16 7.20 -16.10
C MET A 152 -4.78 6.81 -16.67
N PRO A 153 -3.91 6.15 -15.89
CA PRO A 153 -2.60 5.68 -16.36
C PRO A 153 -2.71 4.43 -17.24
N PHE A 154 -3.79 3.67 -17.07
CA PHE A 154 -4.13 2.47 -17.82
C PHE A 154 -5.28 2.73 -18.80
N THR A 155 -5.30 2.01 -19.93
CA THR A 155 -6.54 1.88 -20.72
C THR A 155 -7.56 1.07 -19.92
N ARG A 156 -8.82 1.05 -20.37
CA ARG A 156 -9.86 0.28 -19.69
C ARG A 156 -9.53 -1.22 -19.65
N GLU A 157 -9.01 -1.75 -20.74
CA GLU A 157 -8.61 -3.16 -20.83
C GLU A 157 -7.42 -3.47 -19.92
N GLU A 158 -6.44 -2.57 -19.86
CA GLU A 158 -5.29 -2.69 -18.93
C GLU A 158 -5.74 -2.61 -17.47
N ASP A 159 -6.69 -1.73 -17.14
CA ASP A 159 -7.27 -1.59 -15.80
C ASP A 159 -8.00 -2.87 -15.37
N ASP A 160 -8.83 -3.45 -16.24
CA ASP A 160 -9.49 -4.76 -15.99
C ASP A 160 -8.46 -5.88 -15.73
N MET A 161 -7.31 -5.86 -16.42
CA MET A 161 -6.23 -6.82 -16.20
C MET A 161 -5.51 -6.59 -14.86
N ALA A 162 -5.22 -5.33 -14.53
CA ALA A 162 -4.58 -4.92 -13.29
C ALA A 162 -5.44 -5.24 -12.06
N ASP A 163 -6.75 -4.99 -12.15
CA ASP A 163 -7.69 -5.20 -11.05
C ASP A 163 -7.84 -6.68 -10.66
N TRP A 164 -7.70 -7.60 -11.63
CA TRP A 164 -7.67 -9.03 -11.35
C TRP A 164 -6.51 -9.45 -10.44
N TYR A 165 -5.41 -8.70 -10.49
CA TYR A 165 -4.14 -9.00 -9.82
C TYR A 165 -3.75 -7.92 -8.79
N ASN A 166 -4.73 -7.33 -8.12
CA ASN A 166 -4.46 -6.25 -7.19
C ASN A 166 -3.89 -6.75 -5.84
N VAL A 167 -2.81 -6.12 -5.37
CA VAL A 167 -2.17 -6.39 -4.06
C VAL A 167 -2.81 -5.58 -2.93
N VAL A 168 -3.55 -4.52 -3.24
CA VAL A 168 -4.21 -3.67 -2.26
C VAL A 168 -5.65 -4.11 -2.09
N HIS A 169 -6.02 -4.53 -0.87
CA HIS A 169 -7.33 -5.09 -0.60
C HIS A 169 -8.38 -3.99 -0.42
N ASN A 170 -9.46 -4.05 -1.22
CA ASN A 170 -10.60 -3.12 -1.16
C ASN A 170 -10.20 -1.64 -1.24
N ALA A 171 -9.16 -1.32 -2.00
CA ALA A 171 -8.79 0.06 -2.26
C ALA A 171 -8.49 0.25 -3.74
N ASP A 172 -8.90 1.39 -4.26
CA ASP A 172 -8.63 1.83 -5.62
C ASP A 172 -7.17 2.23 -5.76
N THR A 173 -6.26 1.26 -5.85
CA THR A 173 -4.83 1.50 -6.09
C THR A 173 -4.21 0.32 -6.80
N HIS A 174 -3.65 0.55 -7.98
CA HIS A 174 -2.88 -0.44 -8.72
C HIS A 174 -1.38 -0.26 -8.49
N PHE A 175 -0.65 -1.38 -8.47
CA PHE A 175 0.82 -1.47 -8.38
C PHE A 175 1.47 -0.39 -7.50
N PRO A 176 1.35 -0.49 -6.16
CA PRO A 176 2.02 0.44 -5.25
C PRO A 176 3.50 0.59 -5.59
N PHE A 177 3.98 1.83 -5.60
CA PHE A 177 5.38 2.15 -5.88
C PHE A 177 6.03 2.97 -4.76
N LEU A 178 5.25 3.60 -3.88
CA LEU A 178 5.80 4.25 -2.68
C LEU A 178 4.89 4.00 -1.47
N THR A 179 5.46 3.53 -0.37
CA THR A 179 4.74 3.43 0.92
C THR A 179 5.41 4.27 1.98
N ALA A 180 4.66 4.67 3.01
CA ALA A 180 5.21 5.37 4.16
C ALA A 180 4.73 4.76 5.48
N GLN A 181 5.61 4.77 6.47
CA GLN A 181 5.30 4.46 7.87
C GLN A 181 5.60 5.67 8.74
N TRP A 182 4.62 6.06 9.55
CA TRP A 182 4.69 7.26 10.37
C TRP A 182 4.76 6.86 11.83
N LYS A 183 5.58 7.56 12.59
CA LYS A 183 5.63 7.46 14.04
C LYS A 183 5.59 8.87 14.62
N ALA A 184 5.15 8.97 15.87
CA ALA A 184 5.22 10.21 16.62
C ALA A 184 6.33 10.12 17.67
N ALA A 185 7.23 11.10 17.66
CA ALA A 185 8.36 11.20 18.58
C ALA A 185 7.99 11.03 20.08
N ILE A 186 6.78 11.41 20.49
CA ILE A 186 6.37 11.45 21.90
C ILE A 186 5.88 10.08 22.44
N PHE A 187 5.40 9.18 21.58
CA PHE A 187 4.63 8.01 22.02
C PHE A 187 5.46 6.72 22.18
N GLY A 188 6.79 6.83 22.19
CA GLY A 188 7.71 5.73 22.50
C GLY A 188 7.93 4.72 21.37
N GLU A 189 7.12 4.79 20.30
CA GLU A 189 7.49 4.19 19.01
C GLU A 189 8.41 5.17 18.27
N ASN A 190 9.36 4.64 17.51
CA ASN A 190 10.44 5.42 16.91
C ASN A 190 10.78 4.88 15.52
N GLN A 191 11.82 5.45 14.92
CA GLN A 191 12.28 5.06 13.59
C GLN A 191 12.55 3.56 13.41
N ILE A 192 12.94 2.84 14.47
CA ILE A 192 13.14 1.39 14.41
C ILE A 192 11.80 0.67 14.19
N HIS A 193 10.73 1.10 14.85
CA HIS A 193 9.40 0.50 14.65
C HIS A 193 8.89 0.77 13.24
N ALA A 194 9.06 2.02 12.76
CA ALA A 194 8.70 2.40 11.40
C ALA A 194 9.47 1.57 10.36
N SER A 195 10.78 1.37 10.54
CA SER A 195 11.61 0.62 9.60
C SER A 195 11.26 -0.87 9.55
N LEU A 196 10.97 -1.49 10.70
CA LEU A 196 10.52 -2.89 10.73
C LEU A 196 9.16 -3.08 10.04
N GLN A 197 8.23 -2.14 10.22
CA GLN A 197 6.94 -2.18 9.50
C GLN A 197 7.15 -1.97 8.00
N ALA A 198 7.95 -0.98 7.62
CA ALA A 198 8.26 -0.67 6.23
C ALA A 198 8.98 -1.83 5.52
N ALA A 199 9.87 -2.55 6.20
CA ALA A 199 10.55 -3.74 5.68
C ALA A 199 9.56 -4.85 5.33
N ARG A 200 8.59 -5.09 6.21
CA ARG A 200 7.55 -6.09 5.99
C ARG A 200 6.63 -5.71 4.82
N ASP A 201 6.27 -4.43 4.73
CA ASP A 201 5.46 -3.91 3.62
C ASP A 201 6.20 -4.03 2.28
N GLY A 202 7.45 -3.58 2.25
CA GLY A 202 8.29 -3.63 1.04
C GLY A 202 8.60 -5.05 0.60
N ALA A 203 8.90 -5.97 1.53
CA ALA A 203 9.12 -7.38 1.19
C ALA A 203 7.88 -8.01 0.51
N LEU A 204 6.67 -7.70 1.00
CA LEU A 204 5.44 -8.15 0.36
C LEU A 204 5.27 -7.56 -1.05
N ILE A 205 5.45 -6.25 -1.21
CA ILE A 205 5.28 -5.57 -2.50
C ILE A 205 6.31 -6.07 -3.52
N VAL A 206 7.57 -6.24 -3.12
CA VAL A 206 8.62 -6.81 -3.98
C VAL A 206 8.25 -8.24 -4.40
N ASN A 207 7.76 -9.06 -3.47
CA ASN A 207 7.34 -10.43 -3.79
C ASN A 207 6.13 -10.46 -4.74
N TYR A 208 5.19 -9.54 -4.55
CA TYR A 208 4.06 -9.33 -5.45
C TYR A 208 4.52 -8.97 -6.88
N MET A 209 5.42 -7.99 -7.02
CA MET A 209 5.97 -7.60 -8.32
C MET A 209 6.75 -8.74 -8.96
N HIS A 210 7.54 -9.48 -8.16
CA HIS A 210 8.24 -10.66 -8.64
C HIS A 210 7.26 -11.70 -9.21
N HIS A 211 6.18 -12.01 -8.49
CA HIS A 211 5.17 -12.95 -8.96
C HIS A 211 4.45 -12.44 -10.22
N PHE A 212 4.16 -11.14 -10.33
CA PHE A 212 3.58 -10.53 -11.52
C PHE A 212 4.47 -10.76 -12.75
N TYR A 213 5.75 -10.40 -12.67
CA TYR A 213 6.69 -10.52 -13.78
C TYR A 213 7.07 -11.97 -14.10
N THR A 214 7.18 -12.86 -13.10
CA THR A 214 7.40 -14.29 -13.35
C THR A 214 6.24 -14.91 -14.14
N LEU A 215 4.99 -14.50 -13.85
CA LEU A 215 3.84 -14.94 -14.66
C LEU A 215 3.85 -14.31 -16.05
N ALA A 216 4.18 -13.02 -16.17
CA ALA A 216 4.25 -12.35 -17.46
C ALA A 216 5.29 -13.00 -18.39
N TYR A 217 6.47 -13.34 -17.84
CA TYR A 217 7.61 -13.78 -18.63
C TYR A 217 8.24 -15.05 -18.03
N PRO A 218 7.65 -16.24 -18.24
CA PRO A 218 8.10 -17.49 -17.58
C PRO A 218 9.50 -17.96 -18.00
N ASN A 219 10.05 -17.41 -19.08
CA ASN A 219 11.36 -17.78 -19.62
C ASN A 219 12.50 -16.83 -19.20
N ARG A 220 12.22 -15.88 -18.31
CA ARG A 220 13.25 -15.01 -17.72
C ARG A 220 12.93 -14.69 -16.28
N ASP A 221 13.97 -14.41 -15.51
CA ASP A 221 13.76 -13.89 -14.17
C ASP A 221 13.37 -12.40 -14.22
N PRO A 222 12.49 -11.95 -13.32
CA PRO A 222 12.23 -10.52 -13.12
C PRO A 222 13.52 -9.80 -12.74
N THR A 223 13.74 -8.62 -13.31
CA THR A 223 14.89 -7.80 -12.92
C THR A 223 14.63 -7.14 -11.56
N GLN A 224 15.70 -6.75 -10.88
CA GLN A 224 15.58 -6.02 -9.61
C GLN A 224 14.94 -4.64 -9.81
N LEU A 225 15.16 -3.99 -10.95
CA LEU A 225 14.56 -2.68 -11.22
C LEU A 225 13.04 -2.79 -11.43
N GLU A 226 12.56 -3.83 -12.11
CA GLU A 226 11.14 -4.15 -12.28
C GLU A 226 10.43 -4.42 -10.95
N THR A 227 11.13 -5.08 -10.02
CA THR A 227 10.53 -5.60 -8.79
C THR A 227 10.81 -4.76 -7.54
N CYS A 228 11.73 -3.80 -7.61
CA CYS A 228 12.07 -2.98 -6.46
C CYS A 228 10.88 -2.16 -5.94
N HIS A 229 10.93 -1.80 -4.67
CA HIS A 229 9.95 -0.93 -4.04
C HIS A 229 10.69 0.15 -3.26
N PHE A 230 10.10 1.34 -3.16
CA PHE A 230 10.61 2.40 -2.29
C PHE A 230 9.65 2.60 -1.12
N SER A 231 10.19 2.77 0.07
CA SER A 231 9.40 3.18 1.22
C SER A 231 10.05 4.32 1.96
N MET A 232 9.25 5.01 2.77
CA MET A 232 9.70 6.11 3.58
C MET A 232 9.30 5.88 5.04
N THR A 233 10.17 6.26 5.97
CA THR A 233 9.85 6.24 7.39
C THR A 233 10.15 7.57 8.02
N THR A 234 9.28 8.03 8.92
CA THR A 234 9.52 9.25 9.69
C THR A 234 8.97 9.16 11.09
N GLU A 235 9.64 9.82 12.03
CA GLU A 235 9.19 10.00 13.40
C GLU A 235 8.97 11.48 13.80
N GLY A 236 9.12 12.41 12.83
CA GLY A 236 8.94 13.85 13.02
C GLY A 236 10.23 14.68 13.13
N TYR A 237 11.40 14.04 13.30
CA TYR A 237 12.70 14.72 13.19
C TYR A 237 13.52 14.29 11.98
N THR A 238 13.36 13.03 11.56
CA THR A 238 14.05 12.45 10.41
C THR A 238 13.07 11.87 9.41
N ILE A 239 13.45 11.93 8.14
CA ILE A 239 12.82 11.19 7.05
C ILE A 239 13.91 10.27 6.50
N ILE A 240 13.63 8.98 6.38
CA ILE A 240 14.53 8.03 5.73
C ILE A 240 13.82 7.45 4.52
N LEU A 241 14.48 7.47 3.38
CA LEU A 241 14.06 6.80 2.15
C LEU A 241 14.80 5.46 2.04
N TRP A 242 14.04 4.41 1.79
CA TRP A 242 14.52 3.03 1.73
C TRP A 242 14.24 2.45 0.36
N ILE A 243 15.16 1.60 -0.12
CA ILE A 243 14.95 0.75 -1.28
C ILE A 243 14.82 -0.70 -0.83
N HIS A 244 13.87 -1.40 -1.43
CA HIS A 244 13.59 -2.81 -1.16
C HIS A 244 13.82 -3.62 -2.42
N TRP A 245 14.48 -4.76 -2.28
CA TRP A 245 14.62 -5.71 -3.39
C TRP A 245 14.67 -7.14 -2.89
N ARG A 246 14.47 -8.06 -3.84
CA ARG A 246 14.60 -9.50 -3.63
C ARG A 246 15.86 -9.96 -4.34
N GLU A 247 16.59 -10.84 -3.68
CA GLU A 247 17.72 -11.53 -4.28
C GLU A 247 17.74 -12.99 -3.83
N VAL A 248 18.39 -13.81 -4.65
CA VAL A 248 18.74 -15.18 -4.28
C VAL A 248 20.21 -15.15 -3.92
N ASP A 249 20.53 -15.54 -2.68
CA ASP A 249 21.92 -15.56 -2.24
C ASP A 249 22.66 -16.69 -2.97
N PRO A 250 23.85 -16.42 -3.54
CA PRO A 250 24.57 -17.40 -4.34
C PRO A 250 25.22 -18.51 -3.50
N GLU A 251 25.41 -18.31 -2.20
CA GLU A 251 26.07 -19.27 -1.31
C GLU A 251 25.08 -20.32 -0.77
N ASP A 252 23.91 -19.90 -0.29
CA ASP A 252 22.90 -20.79 0.28
C ASP A 252 21.71 -21.07 -0.65
N GLY A 253 21.54 -20.31 -1.73
CA GLY A 253 20.42 -20.42 -2.67
C GLY A 253 19.08 -19.94 -2.10
N GLU A 254 19.08 -19.34 -0.91
CA GLU A 254 17.89 -18.84 -0.23
C GLU A 254 17.48 -17.47 -0.77
N VAL A 255 16.19 -17.19 -0.62
CA VAL A 255 15.62 -15.90 -1.02
C VAL A 255 15.73 -14.93 0.15
N TYR A 256 16.32 -13.76 -0.11
CA TYR A 256 16.37 -12.66 0.83
C TYR A 256 15.58 -11.47 0.32
N TYR A 257 14.90 -10.80 1.25
CA TYR A 257 14.23 -9.52 1.03
C TYR A 257 15.04 -8.46 1.76
N ARG A 258 15.71 -7.61 0.99
CA ARG A 258 16.62 -6.59 1.49
C ARG A 258 15.90 -5.26 1.57
N MET A 259 16.27 -4.47 2.57
CA MET A 259 15.88 -3.08 2.73
C MET A 259 17.10 -2.31 3.22
N GLU A 260 17.58 -1.37 2.42
CA GLU A 260 18.74 -0.54 2.76
C GLU A 260 18.42 0.95 2.60
N GLU A 261 19.09 1.77 3.39
CA GLU A 261 18.95 3.22 3.36
C GLU A 261 19.48 3.78 2.03
N VAL A 262 18.69 4.66 1.41
CA VAL A 262 19.08 5.39 0.20
C VAL A 262 19.47 6.82 0.53
N GLU A 263 18.65 7.48 1.36
CA GLU A 263 18.79 8.89 1.72
C GLU A 263 18.17 9.14 3.09
N MET A 264 18.78 10.04 3.86
CA MET A 264 18.26 10.48 5.16
C MET A 264 18.26 12.00 5.24
N ALA A 265 17.08 12.56 5.52
CA ALA A 265 16.92 13.98 5.71
C ALA A 265 16.57 14.34 7.15
N ARG A 266 17.30 15.29 7.74
CA ARG A 266 16.88 15.91 9.00
C ARG A 266 15.85 16.99 8.69
N MET A 267 14.65 16.85 9.25
CA MET A 267 13.53 17.75 8.96
C MET A 267 13.77 19.19 9.43
N GLY A 268 14.79 19.44 10.26
CA GLY A 268 15.22 20.77 10.65
C GLY A 268 16.21 21.45 9.70
N LYS A 269 16.67 20.78 8.65
CA LYS A 269 17.66 21.28 7.69
C LYS A 269 17.04 21.38 6.31
N LEU A 270 17.13 22.57 5.71
CA LEU A 270 16.53 22.83 4.41
C LEU A 270 17.21 22.04 3.30
N ASP A 271 18.54 22.02 3.27
CA ASP A 271 19.29 21.37 2.20
C ASP A 271 19.00 19.86 2.15
N ASP A 272 19.03 19.18 3.31
CA ASP A 272 18.61 17.78 3.46
C ASP A 272 17.21 17.52 2.85
N LEU A 273 16.25 18.42 3.12
CA LEU A 273 14.88 18.28 2.62
C LEU A 273 14.74 18.59 1.14
N LEU A 274 15.53 19.53 0.61
CA LEU A 274 15.60 19.82 -0.82
C LEU A 274 16.15 18.61 -1.58
N ASP A 275 17.16 17.94 -1.03
CA ASP A 275 17.75 16.73 -1.61
C ASP A 275 16.77 15.56 -1.59
N MET A 276 16.13 15.31 -0.45
CA MET A 276 15.07 14.29 -0.32
C MET A 276 13.92 14.54 -1.29
N ARG A 277 13.41 15.77 -1.36
CA ARG A 277 12.31 16.13 -2.29
C ARG A 277 12.73 15.95 -3.75
N ARG A 278 13.95 16.36 -4.11
CA ARG A 278 14.48 16.15 -5.45
C ARG A 278 14.51 14.66 -5.81
N MET A 279 15.01 13.82 -4.91
CA MET A 279 15.06 12.37 -5.11
C MET A 279 13.68 11.76 -5.27
N LEU A 280 12.70 12.15 -4.43
CA LEU A 280 11.31 11.71 -4.53
C LEU A 280 10.66 12.13 -5.86
N HIS A 281 10.93 13.33 -6.35
CA HIS A 281 10.43 13.77 -7.66
C HIS A 281 11.07 12.99 -8.81
N ASN A 282 12.39 12.73 -8.76
CA ASN A 282 13.05 11.87 -9.75
C ASN A 282 12.49 10.45 -9.74
N TYR A 283 12.16 9.93 -8.55
CA TYR A 283 11.53 8.62 -8.40
C TYR A 283 10.11 8.59 -8.98
N LEU A 284 9.34 9.68 -8.79
CA LEU A 284 8.02 9.83 -9.39
C LEU A 284 8.07 9.81 -10.92
N ASP A 285 9.05 10.49 -11.53
CA ASP A 285 9.24 10.47 -12.99
C ASP A 285 9.57 9.06 -13.48
N PHE A 286 10.41 8.31 -12.78
CA PHE A 286 10.67 6.90 -13.08
C PHE A 286 9.39 6.05 -12.93
N ALA A 287 8.61 6.27 -11.88
CA ALA A 287 7.39 5.53 -11.61
C ALA A 287 6.35 5.70 -12.74
N PHE A 288 6.20 6.91 -13.28
CA PHE A 288 5.27 7.19 -14.39
C PHE A 288 5.87 7.00 -15.78
N GLY A 289 7.19 6.91 -15.89
CA GLY A 289 7.91 6.61 -17.12
C GLY A 289 8.20 5.12 -17.25
N GLU A 290 9.45 4.74 -16.97
CA GLU A 290 9.97 3.38 -17.19
C GLU A 290 9.18 2.29 -16.46
N ARG A 291 8.83 2.51 -15.18
CA ARG A 291 8.09 1.50 -14.39
C ARG A 291 6.69 1.26 -14.94
N LEU A 292 5.92 2.32 -15.16
CA LEU A 292 4.56 2.21 -15.71
C LEU A 292 4.58 1.60 -17.12
N GLY A 293 5.54 2.01 -17.96
CA GLY A 293 5.74 1.44 -19.29
C GLY A 293 5.99 -0.08 -19.24
N SER A 294 6.91 -0.51 -18.37
CA SER A 294 7.22 -1.94 -18.16
C SER A 294 6.01 -2.73 -17.67
N ILE A 295 5.23 -2.19 -16.72
CA ILE A 295 4.01 -2.84 -16.22
C ILE A 295 2.99 -3.02 -17.35
N LYS A 296 2.73 -1.96 -18.14
CA LYS A 296 1.79 -2.00 -19.26
C LYS A 296 2.21 -3.00 -20.33
N GLU A 297 3.51 -3.10 -20.62
CA GLU A 297 4.04 -4.11 -21.55
C GLU A 297 3.86 -5.54 -21.02
N ALA A 298 3.99 -5.73 -19.71
CA ALA A 298 3.83 -7.05 -19.06
C ALA A 298 2.37 -7.49 -18.92
N LEU A 299 1.42 -6.56 -18.80
CA LEU A 299 0.00 -6.85 -18.54
C LEU A 299 -0.62 -7.86 -19.54
N PRO A 300 -0.48 -7.72 -20.87
CA PRO A 300 -1.04 -8.69 -21.82
C PRO A 300 -0.45 -10.10 -21.65
N ALA A 301 0.87 -10.20 -21.46
CA ALA A 301 1.55 -11.48 -21.29
C ALA A 301 1.18 -12.14 -19.95
N PHE A 302 1.14 -11.34 -18.88
CA PHE A 302 0.60 -11.74 -17.58
C PHE A 302 -0.82 -12.27 -17.72
N TRP A 303 -1.70 -11.56 -18.44
CA TRP A 303 -3.08 -11.96 -18.61
C TRP A 303 -3.17 -13.34 -19.26
N LEU A 304 -2.42 -13.59 -20.33
CA LEU A 304 -2.41 -14.89 -21.01
C LEU A 304 -1.92 -16.04 -20.10
N ASN A 305 -0.93 -15.77 -19.25
CA ASN A 305 -0.29 -16.78 -18.39
C ASN A 305 -0.92 -16.92 -17.00
N ARG A 306 -1.87 -16.05 -16.63
CA ARG A 306 -2.43 -16.02 -15.28
C ARG A 306 -3.08 -17.36 -14.90
N PRO A 307 -2.95 -17.80 -13.64
CA PRO A 307 -3.68 -18.98 -13.16
C PRO A 307 -5.19 -18.80 -13.38
N LYS A 308 -5.86 -19.82 -13.93
CA LYS A 308 -7.34 -19.80 -13.99
C LYS A 308 -7.87 -19.67 -12.57
N ARG A 309 -8.63 -18.60 -12.27
CA ARG A 309 -9.35 -18.47 -10.99
C ARG A 309 -10.18 -19.74 -10.84
N ARG A 310 -9.84 -20.59 -9.87
CA ARG A 310 -10.74 -21.66 -9.46
C ARG A 310 -11.96 -20.96 -8.90
N VAL A 311 -13.04 -20.89 -9.67
CA VAL A 311 -14.34 -20.48 -9.16
C VAL A 311 -14.61 -21.41 -8.00
N LYS A 312 -14.46 -20.92 -6.77
CA LYS A 312 -14.98 -21.62 -5.61
C LYS A 312 -16.48 -21.63 -5.84
N MET A 313 -16.99 -22.70 -6.44
CA MET A 313 -18.41 -23.02 -6.39
C MET A 313 -18.70 -23.17 -4.90
N THR A 314 -19.16 -22.09 -4.29
CA THR A 314 -19.86 -22.15 -3.02
C THR A 314 -21.03 -23.07 -3.33
N LYS A 315 -20.90 -24.36 -2.97
CA LYS A 315 -22.04 -25.26 -2.91
C LYS A 315 -22.95 -24.62 -1.89
N SER A 316 -23.91 -23.82 -2.36
CA SER A 316 -25.10 -23.51 -1.60
C SER A 316 -25.70 -24.86 -1.24
N GLN A 317 -25.42 -25.34 -0.02
CA GLN A 317 -26.23 -26.36 0.62
C GLN A 317 -27.60 -25.71 0.80
N SER A 318 -28.39 -25.72 -0.27
CA SER A 318 -29.81 -25.49 -0.19
C SER A 318 -30.35 -26.69 0.56
N SER A 319 -30.53 -26.52 1.86
CA SER A 319 -31.32 -27.40 2.70
C SER A 319 -32.68 -27.58 2.01
N THR A 320 -32.92 -28.77 1.49
CA THR A 320 -34.21 -29.21 0.98
C THR A 320 -35.16 -29.28 2.17
N THR A 321 -35.81 -28.17 2.50
CA THR A 321 -37.11 -28.21 3.16
C THR A 321 -38.16 -28.44 2.08
N THR A 322 -38.60 -29.69 1.99
CA THR A 322 -39.88 -30.08 1.43
C THR A 322 -41.00 -29.14 1.89
N SER A 323 -41.59 -28.38 0.98
CA SER A 323 -43.04 -28.15 0.96
C SER A 323 -43.43 -27.54 -0.38
N GLY A 324 -44.39 -28.19 -1.05
CA GLY A 324 -44.85 -27.82 -2.38
C GLY A 324 -45.62 -26.50 -2.41
N SER A 325 -45.41 -25.75 -3.49
CA SER A 325 -46.46 -25.03 -4.19
C SER A 325 -45.96 -24.71 -5.59
N GLU A 326 -46.67 -25.27 -6.56
CA GLU A 326 -46.61 -24.85 -7.96
C GLU A 326 -47.00 -23.38 -8.04
N LEU A 327 -46.11 -22.54 -8.59
CA LEU A 327 -46.49 -21.23 -9.10
C LEU A 327 -46.05 -21.14 -10.55
N ARG A 328 -47.03 -21.39 -11.43
CA ARG A 328 -47.02 -20.93 -12.82
C ARG A 328 -46.93 -19.40 -12.81
N PHE A 329 -45.93 -18.85 -13.47
CA PHE A 329 -45.89 -17.44 -13.81
C PHE A 329 -46.29 -17.28 -15.28
N ASP A 330 -47.55 -16.90 -15.48
CA ASP A 330 -48.03 -16.33 -16.74
C ASP A 330 -47.48 -14.90 -16.89
N LEU A 331 -46.95 -14.61 -18.08
CA LEU A 331 -46.50 -13.28 -18.52
C LEU A 331 -47.72 -12.37 -18.79
N PRO A 332 -47.68 -11.08 -18.39
CA PRO A 332 -48.49 -10.07 -19.03
C PRO A 332 -47.65 -9.00 -19.75
N ILE A 333 -47.79 -9.04 -21.08
CA ILE A 333 -48.10 -7.95 -22.02
C ILE A 333 -48.08 -6.52 -21.45
N THR A 334 -47.26 -5.67 -22.06
CA THR A 334 -47.28 -4.19 -22.00
C THR A 334 -48.60 -3.58 -22.47
N PRO A 335 -48.99 -2.41 -21.93
CA PRO A 335 -49.21 -1.27 -22.84
C PRO A 335 -48.76 0.10 -22.30
N SER A 336 -48.78 1.04 -23.24
CA SER A 336 -48.25 2.40 -23.27
C SER A 336 -49.11 3.46 -22.55
N SER A 337 -48.44 4.58 -22.24
CA SER A 337 -48.91 5.98 -22.28
C SER A 337 -49.56 6.68 -21.06
N SER A 338 -49.10 7.93 -20.91
CA SER A 338 -49.80 9.16 -20.49
C SER A 338 -49.71 9.68 -19.04
N VAL A 339 -49.03 10.83 -18.94
CA VAL A 339 -49.41 12.13 -18.33
C VAL A 339 -50.21 12.14 -17.02
N GLY A 340 -49.70 12.86 -16.02
CA GLY A 340 -50.50 13.39 -14.91
C GLY A 340 -49.68 14.13 -13.85
N GLU A 341 -49.76 15.46 -13.86
CA GLU A 341 -49.35 16.37 -12.78
C GLU A 341 -50.15 16.11 -11.48
N GLY A 342 -49.60 16.50 -10.31
CA GLY A 342 -50.44 16.75 -9.14
C GLY A 342 -49.79 16.65 -7.76
N LEU A 343 -49.24 17.77 -7.30
CA LEU A 343 -49.41 18.41 -5.98
C LEU A 343 -49.35 17.60 -4.65
N ASN A 344 -48.51 18.12 -3.76
CA ASN A 344 -48.71 18.37 -2.32
C ASN A 344 -49.16 17.22 -1.40
N SER A 345 -48.33 16.92 -0.39
CA SER A 345 -48.71 17.18 1.01
C SER A 345 -47.56 16.98 1.99
N LYS A 346 -47.56 17.85 3.01
CA LYS A 346 -46.72 17.83 4.21
C LYS A 346 -47.13 16.68 5.15
N ALA A 347 -46.19 16.20 5.97
CA ALA A 347 -46.27 16.07 7.45
C ALA A 347 -45.44 14.85 7.94
N VAL A 348 -44.38 15.04 8.73
CA VAL A 348 -44.31 15.06 10.22
C VAL A 348 -43.99 13.69 10.87
N SER A 349 -42.85 13.69 11.57
CA SER A 349 -42.43 12.86 12.73
C SER A 349 -42.28 11.34 12.50
N THR A 350 -41.45 10.57 13.20
CA THR A 350 -41.08 10.64 14.63
C THR A 350 -39.77 9.85 14.84
N LYS A 351 -38.91 10.34 15.73
CA LYS A 351 -37.75 9.60 16.28
C LYS A 351 -38.26 8.39 17.08
N ARG A 352 -37.69 7.21 16.86
CA ARG A 352 -37.84 6.04 17.75
C ARG A 352 -36.50 5.61 18.32
N ILE A 353 -36.36 5.81 19.63
CA ILE A 353 -35.30 5.33 20.51
C ILE A 353 -35.46 3.81 20.68
N LYS A 354 -34.40 3.02 20.47
CA LYS A 354 -34.33 1.61 20.85
C LYS A 354 -33.57 1.45 22.17
N ARG A 355 -34.26 0.99 23.21
CA ARG A 355 -33.68 0.41 24.43
C ARG A 355 -33.12 -0.98 24.10
N LYS A 356 -31.92 -1.29 24.59
CA LYS A 356 -31.40 -2.67 24.71
C LYS A 356 -31.75 -3.18 26.11
N LEU A 357 -32.36 -4.37 26.15
CA LEU A 357 -32.55 -5.19 27.33
C LEU A 357 -31.27 -6.00 27.59
N THR A 358 -30.91 -6.13 28.86
CA THR A 358 -29.92 -7.06 29.42
C THR A 358 -30.57 -8.35 29.91
N ASP A 359 -29.70 -9.32 30.18
CA ASP A 359 -29.84 -10.58 30.93
C ASP A 359 -30.41 -11.76 30.12
N VAL A 360 -29.79 -12.95 30.13
CA VAL A 360 -29.18 -13.71 31.24
C VAL A 360 -27.82 -14.32 30.86
#